data_AF-A0A5S6R9Q4-F1
#
_entry.id   AF-A0A5S6R9Q4-F1
#
_cell.length_a   1.000
_cell.length_b   1.000
_cell.length_c   1.000
_cell.angle_alpha   90.00
_cell.angle_beta   90.00
_cell.angle_gamma   90.00
#
_symmetry.space_group_name_H-M   'P 1'
#
loop_
_entity.id
_entity.type
_entity.pdbx_description
1 polymer ?
#
loop_
_entity_poly.entity_id
_entity_poly.type
_entity_poly.pdbx_seq_one_letter_code
_entity_poly.pdbx_strand_id
1 'polypeptide(L)' 'MGSLQALERRLAGLGWERYYEDRAVVQLHRRDGGADLISLPRDFARFRSTHMYDVVLKNRDHFKVLDN' A
#
# COMPACT_ATOMS: atom_id res chain seq x y z
N MET A 1 11.35 5.65 -11.26
CA MET A 1 10.03 5.11 -11.66
C MET A 1 9.64 4.03 -10.66
N GLY A 2 8.84 4.38 -9.65
CA GLY A 2 8.17 3.38 -8.84
C GLY A 2 6.97 2.81 -9.61
N SER A 3 6.66 1.54 -9.44
CA SER A 3 5.44 0.95 -9.98
C SER A 3 4.60 0.39 -8.83
N LEU A 4 3.27 0.44 -8.99
CA LEU A 4 2.34 -0.14 -8.02
C LEU A 4 2.69 -1.61 -7.71
N GLN A 5 3.02 -2.40 -8.74
CA GLN A 5 3.47 -3.79 -8.57
C GLN A 5 4.72 -3.96 -7.69
N ALA A 6 5.65 -3.00 -7.70
CA ALA A 6 6.83 -3.07 -6.82
C ALA A 6 6.44 -2.83 -5.35
N LEU A 7 5.53 -1.88 -5.10
CA LEU A 7 5.00 -1.62 -3.77
C LEU A 7 4.17 -2.81 -3.26
N GLU A 8 3.28 -3.35 -4.09
CA GLU A 8 2.46 -4.52 -3.75
C GLU A 8 3.31 -5.75 -3.43
N ARG A 9 4.38 -6.01 -4.19
CA ARG A 9 5.30 -7.12 -3.87
C ARG A 9 5.99 -6.96 -2.52
N ARG A 10 6.38 -5.74 -2.16
CA ARG A 10 6.95 -5.46 -0.84
C ARG A 10 5.92 -5.67 0.26
N LEU A 11 4.70 -5.15 0.08
CA LEU A 11 3.61 -5.34 1.03
C LEU A 11 3.22 -6.82 1.16
N ALA A 12 3.21 -7.59 0.07
CA ALA A 12 2.96 -9.04 0.11
C ALA A 12 3.99 -9.78 0.98
N GLY A 13 5.27 -9.40 0.91
CA GLY A 13 6.30 -9.94 1.80
C GLY A 13 6.10 -9.61 3.29
N LEU A 14 5.28 -8.60 3.60
CA LEU A 14 4.90 -8.20 4.96
C LEU A 14 3.54 -8.76 5.39
N GLY A 15 2.95 -9.66 4.60
CA GLY A 15 1.66 -10.29 4.92
C GLY A 15 0.43 -9.48 4.51
N TRP A 16 0.56 -8.56 3.55
CA TRP A 16 -0.58 -7.89 2.93
C TRP A 16 -1.08 -8.63 1.70
N GLU A 17 -2.39 -8.76 1.56
CA GLU A 17 -3.02 -9.43 0.43
C GLU A 17 -4.13 -8.58 -0.18
N ARG A 18 -4.30 -8.70 -1.50
CA ARG A 18 -5.39 -8.01 -2.20
C ARG A 18 -6.72 -8.52 -1.65
N TYR A 19 -7.52 -7.57 -1.18
CA TYR A 19 -8.85 -7.80 -0.62
C TYR A 19 -9.93 -7.42 -1.62
N TYR A 20 -9.76 -6.25 -2.25
CA TYR A 20 -10.71 -5.68 -3.19
C TYR A 20 -9.98 -4.90 -4.27
N GLU A 21 -10.49 -4.91 -5.49
CA GLU A 21 -10.02 -4.03 -6.54
C GLU A 21 -11.18 -3.54 -7.40
N ASP A 22 -11.05 -2.30 -7.87
CA ASP A 22 -11.87 -1.75 -8.93
C ASP A 22 -10.99 -1.10 -10.01
N ARG A 23 -11.61 -0.33 -10.92
CA ARG A 23 -10.89 0.34 -12.01
C ARG A 23 -9.92 1.43 -11.53
N ALA A 24 -10.14 1.99 -10.34
CA ALA A 24 -9.41 3.14 -9.80
C ALA A 24 -8.54 2.80 -8.58
N VAL A 25 -8.92 1.79 -7.79
CA VAL A 25 -8.32 1.50 -6.48
C VAL A 25 -8.04 0.01 -6.33
N VAL A 26 -6.95 -0.30 -5.64
CA VAL A 26 -6.61 -1.62 -5.11
C VAL A 26 -6.53 -1.52 -3.59
N GLN A 27 -7.26 -2.37 -2.88
CA GLN A 27 -7.23 -2.47 -1.44
C GLN A 27 -6.53 -3.75 -0.98
N LEU A 28 -5.69 -3.60 0.04
CA LEU A 28 -4.92 -4.66 0.66
C LEU A 28 -5.36 -4.82 2.11
N HIS A 29 -5.45 -6.05 2.60
CA HIS A 29 -5.72 -6.40 3.99
C HIS A 29 -4.56 -7.17 4.59
N ARG A 30 -4.43 -7.17 5.92
CA ARG A 30 -3.40 -7.92 6.63
C ARG A 30 -3.86 -9.35 6.92
N ARG A 31 -3.04 -10.34 6.57
CA ARG A 31 -3.38 -11.78 6.72
C ARG A 31 -3.57 -12.23 8.17
N ASP A 32 -3.03 -11.48 9.12
CA ASP A 32 -3.06 -11.84 10.55
C ASP A 32 -4.41 -11.55 11.23
N GLY A 33 -5.45 -11.23 10.45
CA GLY A 33 -6.80 -11.02 10.95
C GLY A 33 -7.03 -9.63 11.54
N GLY A 34 -6.07 -8.72 11.41
CA GLY A 34 -6.25 -7.31 11.78
C GLY A 34 -7.24 -6.60 10.86
N ALA A 35 -7.95 -5.60 11.38
CA ALA A 35 -8.86 -4.73 10.62
C ALA A 35 -8.12 -3.69 9.73
N ASP A 36 -6.82 -3.88 9.53
CA ASP A 36 -5.97 -2.96 8.80
C ASP A 36 -6.16 -3.11 7.29
N LEU A 37 -6.50 -2.00 6.65
CA LEU A 37 -6.61 -1.87 5.20
C LEU A 37 -5.65 -0.80 4.67
N ILE A 38 -5.03 -1.06 3.51
CA ILE A 38 -4.30 -0.06 2.72
C ILE A 38 -5.06 0.12 1.42
N SER A 39 -5.37 1.36 1.05
CA SER A 39 -5.98 1.68 -0.26
C SER A 39 -4.98 2.40 -1.16
N LEU A 40 -4.71 1.82 -2.33
CA LEU A 40 -3.77 2.35 -3.31
C LEU A 40 -4.50 2.68 -4.61
N PRO A 41 -4.17 3.77 -5.31
CA PRO A 41 -4.68 3.98 -6.65
C PRO A 41 -4.07 2.95 -7.60
N ARG A 42 -4.91 2.39 -8.49
CA ARG A 42 -4.46 1.46 -9.53
C ARG A 42 -3.47 2.13 -10.50
N ASP A 43 -3.73 3.40 -10.78
CA ASP A 43 -2.80 4.26 -11.52
C ASP A 43 -1.81 4.92 -10.54
N PHE A 44 -0.56 4.51 -10.63
CA PHE A 44 0.51 5.03 -9.77
C PHE A 44 0.79 6.52 -9.99
N ALA A 45 0.39 7.10 -11.13
CA ALA A 45 0.46 8.56 -11.32
C ALA A 45 -0.49 9.32 -10.37
N ARG A 46 -1.50 8.65 -9.82
CA ARG A 46 -2.43 9.19 -8.82
C ARG A 46 -1.97 8.93 -7.39
N PHE A 47 -0.79 8.33 -7.19
CA PHE A 47 -0.24 8.02 -5.88
C PHE A 47 0.22 9.31 -5.17
N ARG A 48 -0.56 9.73 -4.18
CA ARG A 48 -0.34 10.92 -3.34
C ARG A 48 0.25 10.61 -1.97
N SER A 49 0.76 11.64 -1.30
CA SER A 49 1.31 11.57 0.06
C SER A 49 0.36 10.91 1.07
N THR A 50 -0.95 11.10 0.96
CA THR A 50 -1.95 10.41 1.82
C THR A 50 -1.81 8.89 1.78
N HIS A 51 -1.61 8.31 0.60
CA HIS A 51 -1.41 6.87 0.45
C HIS A 51 -0.03 6.43 0.95
N MET A 52 1.01 7.27 0.78
CA MET A 52 2.34 7.01 1.34
C MET A 52 2.29 6.97 2.87
N TYR A 53 1.62 7.94 3.49
CA TYR A 53 1.45 7.99 4.94
C TYR A 53 0.69 6.77 5.46
N ASP A 54 -0.37 6.35 4.77
CA ASP A 54 -1.13 5.16 5.15
C ASP A 54 -0.24 3.89 5.13
N VAL A 55 0.53 3.72 4.05
CA VAL A 55 1.51 2.63 3.93
C VAL A 55 2.54 2.66 5.06
N VAL A 56 3.11 3.83 5.35
CA VAL A 56 4.15 3.98 6.39
C VAL A 56 3.58 3.77 7.79
N LEU A 57 2.40 4.31 8.08
CA LEU A 57 1.76 4.18 9.38
C LEU A 57 1.49 2.72 9.72
N LYS A 58 1.06 1.95 8.73
CA LYS A 58 0.72 0.52 8.88
C LYS A 58 1.91 -0.42 8.77
N ASN A 59 3.09 0.11 8.39
CA ASN A 59 4.33 -0.64 8.22
C ASN A 59 5.54 0.16 8.75
N ARG A 60 5.40 0.77 9.94
CA ARG A 60 6.36 1.75 10.49
C ARG A 60 7.80 1.25 10.54
N ASP A 61 8.00 -0.05 10.79
CA ASP A 61 9.33 -0.65 10.90
C ASP A 61 9.97 -0.96 9.52
N HIS A 62 9.19 -0.87 8.44
CA HIS A 62 9.62 -1.29 7.10
C HIS A 62 9.62 -0.16 6.06
N PHE A 63 8.93 0.95 6.32
CA PHE A 63 8.84 2.08 5.40
C PHE A 63 9.16 3.41 6.09
N LYS A 64 9.77 4.32 5.33
CA LYS A 64 9.97 5.72 5.70
C LYS A 64 9.55 6.63 4.55
N VAL A 65 8.88 7.73 4.86
CA VAL A 65 8.67 8.83 3.91
C VAL A 65 9.92 9.70 3.95
N LEU A 66 10.41 10.08 2.77
CA LEU A 66 11.47 11.07 2.62
C LEU A 66 10.83 12.29 1.97
N ASP A 67 10.79 13.40 2.70
CA ASP A 67 10.48 14.71 2.13
C ASP A 67 11.74 15.17 1.38
N ASN A 68 11.60 15.45 0.08
CA ASN A 68 12.65 15.99 -0.79
C ASN A 68 12.45 17.49 -0.99
#